data_AF-A0A174SUX3-F1
#
_entry.id   AF-A0A174SUX3-F1
#
_cell.length_a   1.000
_cell.length_b   1.000
_cell.length_c   1.000
_cell.angle_alpha   90.00
_cell.angle_beta   90.00
_cell.angle_gamma   90.00
#
_symmetry.space_group_name_H-M   'P 1'
#
loop_
_entity.id
_entity.type
_entity.pdbx_description
1 polymer ?
#
loop_
_entity_poly.entity_id
_entity_poly.type
_entity_poly.pdbx_seq_one_letter_code
_entity_poly.pdbx_strand_id
1 'polypeptide(L)'
;MTELERKIKAKIPGADTGIEVKKSLCAICSPGNHCGLDVYVKDGKILKVEGTPEHPYNQGHICTKGAMNRAYIYRKNRIRTPLRRVGKRGEGKFEPITWEEAYAEIAEKLNRVKDDYGANSVAFTTGYCKWYRPYYHRFVYAFGSVNYSTDDCTCYRAMVLANECTMCRAQGPDIAHTNTLMAWAWGGFYSDHLSVGEVEELKARGGKIVVIDSRITRASQRFADVFLHIRPGTDGALALGMAKIILDNGWADMDFIRRYTYGFEEYAAYD
;
A
#
# COMPACT_ATOMS: atom_id res chain seq x y z
N MET A 1 -20.93 -3.47 -40.68
CA MET A 1 -20.55 -2.74 -39.46
C MET A 1 -20.03 -1.38 -39.88
N THR A 2 -20.69 -0.29 -39.48
CA THR A 2 -20.32 1.09 -39.83
C THR A 2 -19.02 1.49 -39.15
N GLU A 3 -18.40 2.58 -39.60
CA GLU A 3 -17.19 3.12 -38.94
C GLU A 3 -17.46 3.52 -37.48
N LEU A 4 -18.63 4.13 -37.23
CA LEU A 4 -19.06 4.49 -35.88
C LEU A 4 -19.19 3.25 -34.97
N GLU A 5 -19.80 2.17 -35.46
CA GLU A 5 -19.89 0.90 -34.73
C GLU A 5 -18.50 0.31 -34.43
N ARG A 6 -17.55 0.42 -35.37
CA ARG A 6 -16.15 0.03 -35.15
C ARG A 6 -15.50 0.85 -34.04
N LYS A 7 -15.65 2.18 -34.07
CA LYS A 7 -15.08 3.08 -33.04
C LYS A 7 -15.65 2.79 -31.65
N ILE A 8 -16.96 2.61 -31.55
CA ILE A 8 -17.63 2.26 -30.28
C ILE A 8 -17.14 0.90 -29.77
N LYS A 9 -17.06 -0.11 -30.64
CA LYS A 9 -16.55 -1.45 -30.26
C LYS A 9 -15.09 -1.40 -29.78
N ALA A 10 -14.27 -0.57 -30.43
CA ALA A 10 -12.87 -0.33 -30.04
C ALA A 10 -12.72 0.62 -28.83
N LYS A 11 -13.82 1.20 -28.34
CA LYS A 11 -13.88 2.15 -27.21
C LYS A 11 -13.10 3.44 -27.47
N ILE A 12 -13.08 3.90 -28.72
CA ILE A 12 -12.37 5.12 -29.12
C ILE A 12 -13.15 6.35 -28.61
N PRO A 13 -12.52 7.26 -27.86
CA PRO A 13 -13.16 8.47 -27.35
C PRO A 13 -13.49 9.43 -28.49
N GLY A 14 -14.61 10.16 -28.38
CA GLY A 14 -15.08 11.05 -29.42
C GLY A 14 -16.53 11.51 -29.20
N ALA A 15 -16.86 12.68 -29.75
CA ALA A 15 -18.22 13.21 -29.70
C ALA A 15 -19.21 12.31 -30.49
N ASP A 16 -18.76 11.70 -31.59
CA ASP A 16 -19.52 10.76 -32.40
C ASP A 16 -19.81 9.45 -31.64
N THR A 17 -18.85 8.96 -30.86
CA THR A 17 -19.01 7.73 -30.07
C THR A 17 -19.74 7.94 -28.74
N GLY A 18 -19.77 9.19 -28.24
CA GLY A 18 -20.25 9.55 -26.90
C GLY A 18 -19.34 9.02 -25.78
N ILE A 19 -18.10 8.66 -26.11
CA ILE A 19 -17.13 8.14 -25.14
C ILE A 19 -16.22 9.29 -24.69
N GLU A 20 -16.23 9.56 -23.39
CA GLU A 20 -15.39 10.55 -22.73
C GLU A 20 -14.26 9.86 -21.96
N VAL A 21 -13.10 10.52 -21.87
CA VAL A 21 -12.02 10.10 -20.96
C VAL A 21 -12.06 10.98 -19.72
N LYS A 22 -12.22 10.37 -18.55
CA LYS A 22 -12.18 11.05 -17.25
C LYS A 22 -10.92 10.65 -16.50
N LYS A 23 -10.17 11.64 -16.00
CA LYS A 23 -8.99 11.40 -15.16
C LYS A 23 -9.42 11.00 -13.76
N SER A 24 -8.75 10.01 -13.19
CA SER A 24 -9.00 9.49 -11.85
C SER A 24 -7.73 8.91 -11.23
N LEU A 25 -7.85 8.38 -10.02
CA LEU A 25 -6.74 7.79 -9.27
C LEU A 25 -7.08 6.36 -8.84
N CYS A 26 -6.12 5.45 -8.97
CA CYS A 26 -6.27 4.08 -8.48
C CYS A 26 -6.19 4.04 -6.96
N ALA A 27 -7.25 3.57 -6.30
CA ALA A 27 -7.36 3.51 -4.84
C ALA A 27 -7.23 2.09 -4.25
N ILE A 28 -6.64 1.14 -4.99
CA ILE A 28 -6.59 -0.28 -4.57
C ILE A 28 -5.46 -0.55 -3.55
N CYS A 29 -4.23 -0.09 -3.79
CA CYS A 29 -3.05 -0.60 -3.07
C CYS A 29 -2.19 0.44 -2.35
N SER A 30 -2.08 1.66 -2.87
CA SER A 30 -1.13 2.64 -2.34
C SER A 30 -1.83 3.72 -1.51
N PRO A 31 -1.32 4.05 -0.32
CA PRO A 31 -1.85 5.14 0.50
C PRO A 31 -1.12 6.48 0.32
N GLY A 32 0.02 6.48 -0.37
CA GLY A 32 0.79 7.70 -0.65
C GLY A 32 0.61 8.11 -2.10
N ASN A 33 1.20 7.35 -3.01
CA ASN A 33 1.19 7.66 -4.43
C ASN A 33 0.14 6.82 -5.15
N HIS A 34 -0.90 7.45 -5.69
CA HIS A 34 -1.91 6.74 -6.48
C HIS A 34 -1.49 6.72 -7.95
N CYS A 35 -1.69 5.60 -8.65
CA CYS A 35 -1.53 5.58 -10.09
C CYS A 35 -2.62 6.44 -10.75
N GLY A 36 -2.25 7.29 -11.70
CA GLY A 36 -3.19 8.01 -12.55
C GLY A 36 -3.94 7.06 -13.46
N LEU A 37 -5.24 7.27 -13.58
CA LEU A 37 -6.14 6.47 -14.41
C LEU A 37 -6.86 7.34 -15.45
N ASP A 38 -6.87 6.84 -16.68
CA ASP A 38 -7.73 7.30 -17.76
C ASP A 38 -8.95 6.37 -17.83
N VAL A 39 -10.10 6.90 -17.43
CA VAL A 39 -11.36 6.15 -17.32
C VAL A 39 -12.25 6.50 -18.50
N TYR A 40 -12.48 5.54 -19.39
CA TYR A 40 -13.32 5.70 -20.57
C TYR A 40 -14.78 5.48 -20.16
N VAL A 41 -15.61 6.51 -20.27
CA VAL A 41 -17.00 6.54 -19.80
C VAL A 41 -17.94 6.80 -20.97
N LYS A 42 -19.05 6.06 -21.01
CA LYS A 42 -20.18 6.30 -21.91
C LYS A 42 -21.47 6.04 -21.16
N ASP A 43 -22.45 6.94 -21.29
CA ASP A 43 -23.77 6.82 -20.64
C ASP A 43 -23.67 6.56 -19.12
N GLY A 44 -22.74 7.24 -18.45
CA GLY A 44 -22.47 7.07 -17.01
C GLY A 44 -21.82 5.73 -16.62
N LYS A 45 -21.41 4.90 -17.59
CA LYS A 45 -20.78 3.60 -17.36
C LYS A 45 -19.34 3.57 -17.84
N ILE A 46 -18.48 2.96 -17.02
CA ILE A 46 -17.07 2.72 -17.33
C ILE A 46 -16.97 1.60 -18.35
N LEU A 47 -16.31 1.86 -19.48
CA LEU A 47 -16.04 0.91 -20.55
C LEU A 47 -14.65 0.27 -20.44
N LYS A 48 -13.66 1.07 -20.02
CA LYS A 48 -12.24 0.70 -19.95
C LYS A 48 -11.53 1.60 -18.93
N VAL A 49 -10.44 1.10 -18.37
CA VAL A 49 -9.52 1.85 -17.50
C VAL A 49 -8.11 1.62 -18.03
N GLU A 50 -7.36 2.69 -18.22
CA GLU A 50 -5.94 2.68 -18.59
C GLU A 50 -5.13 3.54 -17.62
N GLY A 51 -3.80 3.42 -17.67
CA GLY A 51 -2.95 4.35 -16.96
C GLY A 51 -2.86 5.68 -17.71
N THR A 52 -2.83 6.77 -16.95
CA THR A 52 -2.61 8.11 -17.50
C THR A 52 -1.15 8.27 -17.94
N PRO A 53 -0.85 8.47 -19.24
CA PRO A 53 0.53 8.56 -19.76
C PRO A 53 1.37 9.65 -19.10
N GLU A 54 0.77 10.82 -18.85
CA GLU A 54 1.43 12.00 -18.29
C GLU A 54 1.51 11.99 -16.76
N HIS A 55 0.98 10.97 -16.08
CA HIS A 55 0.95 10.96 -14.63
C HIS A 55 2.36 10.66 -14.06
N PRO A 56 2.89 11.52 -13.17
CA PRO A 56 4.31 11.50 -12.78
C PRO A 56 4.72 10.18 -12.12
N TYR A 57 3.78 9.53 -11.42
CA TYR A 57 4.08 8.33 -10.65
C TYR A 57 4.12 7.04 -11.48
N ASN A 58 3.24 6.89 -12.47
CA ASN A 58 3.07 5.62 -13.18
C ASN A 58 3.23 5.72 -14.69
N GLN A 59 3.26 6.91 -15.28
CA GLN A 59 3.61 7.15 -16.68
C GLN A 59 2.85 6.23 -17.67
N GLY A 60 1.55 6.02 -17.44
CA GLY A 60 0.70 5.14 -18.24
C GLY A 60 0.73 3.66 -17.84
N HIS A 61 1.71 3.21 -17.06
CA HIS A 61 1.77 1.84 -16.56
C HIS A 61 0.72 1.59 -15.48
N ILE A 62 0.03 0.45 -15.59
CA ILE A 62 -0.91 -0.02 -14.56
C ILE A 62 -0.80 -1.54 -14.40
N CYS A 63 -0.89 -2.01 -13.16
CA CYS A 63 -1.00 -3.45 -12.90
C CYS A 63 -2.40 -3.99 -13.24
N THR A 64 -2.53 -5.32 -13.24
CA THR A 64 -3.79 -6.04 -13.47
C THR A 64 -4.89 -5.62 -12.50
N LYS A 65 -4.55 -5.31 -11.25
CA LYS A 65 -5.50 -4.79 -10.25
C LYS A 65 -6.10 -3.46 -10.72
N GLY A 66 -5.25 -2.54 -11.17
CA GLY A 66 -5.64 -1.23 -11.69
C GLY A 66 -6.53 -1.34 -12.94
N ALA A 67 -6.14 -2.19 -13.90
CA ALA A 67 -6.91 -2.43 -15.12
C ALA A 67 -8.30 -3.03 -14.84
N MET A 68 -8.42 -3.80 -13.75
CA MET A 68 -9.67 -4.46 -13.34
C MET A 68 -10.57 -3.61 -12.43
N ASN A 69 -10.29 -2.32 -12.24
CA ASN A 69 -11.15 -1.40 -11.46
C ASN A 69 -12.62 -1.44 -11.89
N ARG A 70 -12.88 -1.55 -13.20
CA ARG A 70 -14.25 -1.68 -13.73
C ARG A 70 -14.98 -2.90 -13.15
N ALA A 71 -14.32 -4.06 -13.11
CA ALA A 71 -14.91 -5.28 -12.58
C ALA A 71 -15.15 -5.17 -11.07
N TYR A 72 -14.23 -4.51 -10.35
CA TYR A 72 -14.37 -4.24 -8.92
C TYR A 72 -15.57 -3.34 -8.60
N ILE A 73 -15.78 -2.26 -9.37
CA ILE A 73 -16.87 -1.29 -9.19
C ILE A 73 -18.24 -1.91 -9.49
N TYR A 74 -18.33 -2.74 -10.53
CA TYR A 74 -19.58 -3.34 -11.01
C TYR A 74 -19.82 -4.78 -10.51
N ARG A 75 -19.06 -5.24 -9.51
CA ARG A 75 -19.27 -6.57 -8.92
C ARG A 75 -20.72 -6.73 -8.41
N LYS A 76 -21.29 -7.91 -8.62
CA LYS A 76 -22.70 -8.22 -8.27
C LYS A 76 -22.95 -8.15 -6.76
N ASN A 77 -21.96 -8.56 -5.97
CA ASN A 77 -22.02 -8.60 -4.50
C ASN A 77 -21.57 -7.29 -3.82
N ARG A 78 -21.64 -6.15 -4.52
CA ARG A 78 -21.35 -4.85 -3.91
C ARG A 78 -22.49 -4.47 -2.95
N ILE A 79 -22.17 -4.13 -1.72
CA ILE A 79 -23.11 -3.54 -0.77
C ILE A 79 -23.47 -2.13 -1.28
N ARG A 80 -24.77 -1.86 -1.44
CA ARG A 80 -25.28 -0.60 -2.04
C ARG A 80 -26.12 0.24 -1.09
N THR A 81 -26.56 -0.34 0.02
CA THR A 81 -27.42 0.29 1.02
C THR A 81 -26.96 -0.14 2.41
N PRO A 82 -27.19 0.67 3.45
CA PRO A 82 -27.01 0.24 4.83
C PRO A 82 -27.82 -1.03 5.13
N LEU A 83 -27.28 -1.87 6.02
CA LEU A 83 -27.86 -3.14 6.41
C LEU A 83 -27.88 -3.25 7.94
N ARG A 84 -29.05 -3.54 8.52
CA ARG A 84 -29.21 -3.83 9.96
C ARG A 84 -29.15 -5.33 10.19
N ARG A 85 -28.40 -5.76 11.20
CA ARG A 85 -28.41 -7.19 11.63
C ARG A 85 -29.69 -7.48 12.41
N VAL A 86 -30.44 -8.50 11.99
CA VAL A 86 -31.70 -8.93 12.62
C VAL A 86 -31.61 -10.28 13.33
N GLY A 87 -30.51 -11.02 13.14
CA GLY A 87 -30.24 -12.30 13.83
C GLY A 87 -29.14 -12.22 14.88
N LYS A 88 -28.81 -13.38 15.48
CA LYS A 88 -27.65 -13.47 16.38
C LYS A 88 -26.35 -13.15 15.62
N ARG A 89 -25.37 -12.62 16.35
CA ARG A 89 -24.03 -12.34 15.78
C ARG A 89 -23.46 -13.65 15.20
N GLY A 90 -23.02 -13.60 13.94
CA GLY A 90 -22.49 -14.76 13.22
C GLY A 90 -23.49 -15.43 12.26
N GLU A 91 -24.79 -15.17 12.38
CA GLU A 91 -25.80 -15.84 11.52
C GLU A 91 -25.90 -15.27 10.10
N GLY A 92 -25.30 -14.11 9.82
CA GLY A 92 -25.36 -13.49 8.49
C GLY A 92 -26.74 -12.95 8.08
N LYS A 93 -27.68 -12.78 9.03
CA LYS A 93 -29.03 -12.28 8.76
C LYS A 93 -29.10 -10.75 8.86
N PHE A 94 -29.37 -10.10 7.73
CA PHE A 94 -29.46 -8.65 7.61
C PHE A 94 -30.69 -8.21 6.82
N GLU A 95 -31.22 -7.04 7.16
CA GLU A 95 -32.27 -6.34 6.41
C GLU A 95 -31.75 -4.99 5.90
N PRO A 96 -32.18 -4.52 4.72
CA PRO A 96 -31.92 -3.15 4.27
C PRO A 96 -32.61 -2.10 5.15
N ILE A 97 -31.90 -1.01 5.44
CA ILE A 97 -32.44 0.16 6.12
C ILE A 97 -32.01 1.45 5.40
N THR A 98 -32.65 2.57 5.72
CA THR A 98 -32.27 3.90 5.23
C THR A 98 -30.96 4.39 5.87
N TRP A 99 -30.35 5.41 5.27
CA TRP A 99 -29.17 6.05 5.85
C TRP A 99 -29.50 6.77 7.16
N GLU A 100 -30.66 7.41 7.21
CA GLU A 100 -31.17 8.14 8.37
C GLU A 100 -31.35 7.21 9.57
N GLU A 101 -31.98 6.05 9.38
CA GLU A 101 -32.11 5.02 10.43
C GLU A 101 -30.75 4.49 10.87
N ALA A 102 -29.84 4.23 9.91
CA ALA A 102 -28.51 3.71 10.22
C ALA A 102 -27.70 4.69 11.09
N TYR A 103 -27.70 5.98 10.72
CA TYR A 103 -27.00 7.01 11.49
C TYR A 103 -27.61 7.21 12.87
N ALA A 104 -28.95 7.28 12.96
CA ALA A 104 -29.65 7.46 14.23
C ALA A 104 -29.31 6.34 15.22
N GLU A 105 -29.39 5.08 14.77
CA GLU A 105 -29.08 3.93 15.63
C GLU A 105 -27.62 3.83 16.05
N ILE A 106 -26.70 4.12 15.12
CA ILE A 106 -25.26 4.10 15.43
C ILE A 106 -24.95 5.18 16.47
N ALA A 107 -25.48 6.39 16.28
CA ALA A 107 -25.28 7.50 17.21
C ALA A 107 -25.87 7.20 18.59
N GLU A 108 -27.11 6.73 18.66
CA GLU A 108 -27.77 6.35 19.91
C GLU A 108 -26.95 5.30 20.67
N LYS A 109 -26.56 4.22 20.00
CA LYS A 109 -25.81 3.11 20.62
C LYS A 109 -24.41 3.53 21.07
N LEU A 110 -23.71 4.33 20.27
CA LEU A 110 -22.39 4.85 20.63
C LEU A 110 -22.45 5.78 21.84
N ASN A 111 -23.45 6.69 21.88
CA ASN A 111 -23.62 7.61 23.01
C ASN A 111 -24.04 6.86 24.27
N ARG A 112 -24.97 5.91 24.18
CA ARG A 112 -25.35 5.07 25.34
C ARG A 112 -24.15 4.33 25.91
N VAL A 113 -23.33 3.71 25.06
CA VAL A 113 -22.10 3.00 25.51
C VAL A 113 -21.11 3.97 26.16
N LYS A 114 -20.97 5.18 25.61
CA LYS A 114 -20.16 6.24 26.21
C LYS A 114 -20.67 6.69 27.58
N ASP A 115 -21.98 6.83 27.74
CA ASP A 115 -22.61 7.27 28.99
C ASP A 115 -22.53 6.18 30.07
N ASP A 116 -22.76 4.92 29.70
CA ASP A 116 -22.76 3.79 30.62
C ASP A 116 -21.35 3.35 31.05
N TYR A 117 -20.37 3.38 30.13
CA TYR A 117 -19.05 2.76 30.32
C TYR A 117 -17.86 3.69 30.04
N GLY A 118 -18.11 4.95 29.69
CA GLY A 118 -17.08 5.90 29.26
C GLY A 118 -16.68 5.73 27.80
N ALA A 119 -16.13 6.80 27.20
CA ALA A 119 -15.80 6.83 25.77
C ALA A 119 -14.75 5.77 25.35
N ASN A 120 -13.83 5.42 26.25
CA ASN A 120 -12.81 4.39 26.00
C ASN A 120 -13.39 2.97 25.90
N SER A 121 -14.66 2.75 26.22
CA SER A 121 -15.30 1.43 26.00
C SER A 121 -15.54 1.11 24.52
N VAL A 122 -15.41 2.10 23.62
CA VAL A 122 -15.56 1.92 22.17
C VAL A 122 -14.19 1.90 21.49
N ALA A 123 -13.93 0.81 20.75
CA ALA A 123 -12.80 0.69 19.85
C ALA A 123 -13.16 1.11 18.42
N PHE A 124 -12.38 2.02 17.85
CA PHE A 124 -12.53 2.54 16.50
C PHE A 124 -11.41 1.99 15.62
N THR A 125 -11.75 1.05 14.75
CA THR A 125 -10.80 0.41 13.84
C THR A 125 -11.14 0.70 12.40
N THR A 126 -10.12 1.04 11.61
CA THR A 126 -10.24 1.26 10.17
C THR A 126 -9.21 0.41 9.43
N GLY A 127 -9.68 -0.31 8.42
CA GLY A 127 -8.82 -0.99 7.46
C GLY A 127 -8.37 -0.06 6.33
N TYR A 128 -8.12 -0.67 5.17
CA TYR A 128 -7.93 0.02 3.90
C TYR A 128 -9.29 0.54 3.38
N CYS A 129 -9.46 1.76 2.83
CA CYS A 129 -8.54 2.76 2.30
C CYS A 129 -8.08 3.82 3.32
N LYS A 130 -6.90 4.45 3.09
CA LYS A 130 -6.27 5.33 4.10
C LYS A 130 -6.67 6.82 4.05
N TRP A 131 -7.25 7.30 2.94
CA TRP A 131 -7.48 8.73 2.70
C TRP A 131 -8.37 9.43 3.73
N TYR A 132 -9.32 8.72 4.35
CA TYR A 132 -10.25 9.30 5.32
C TYR A 132 -9.75 9.23 6.76
N ARG A 133 -8.62 8.55 7.01
CA ARG A 133 -8.10 8.31 8.37
C ARG A 133 -7.92 9.58 9.20
N PRO A 134 -7.43 10.71 8.66
CA PRO A 134 -7.34 11.94 9.45
C PRO A 134 -8.69 12.42 9.98
N TYR A 135 -9.75 12.37 9.15
CA TYR A 135 -11.10 12.76 9.56
C TYR A 135 -11.70 11.76 10.55
N TYR A 136 -11.46 10.47 10.33
CA TYR A 136 -11.91 9.42 11.24
C TYR A 136 -11.22 9.53 12.60
N HIS A 137 -9.89 9.75 12.63
CA HIS A 137 -9.15 9.97 13.87
C HIS A 137 -9.64 11.22 14.61
N ARG A 138 -9.95 12.31 13.89
CA ARG A 138 -10.58 13.50 14.48
C ARG A 138 -11.95 13.18 15.10
N PHE A 139 -12.75 12.36 14.44
CA PHE A 139 -14.04 11.91 14.99
C PHE A 139 -13.84 11.09 16.28
N VAL A 140 -12.88 10.17 16.31
CA VAL A 140 -12.56 9.37 17.51
C VAL A 140 -12.12 10.26 18.67
N TYR A 141 -11.27 11.25 18.39
CA TYR A 141 -10.87 12.25 19.37
C TYR A 141 -12.06 13.07 19.89
N ALA A 142 -12.93 13.55 18.99
CA ALA A 142 -14.14 14.31 19.36
C ALA A 142 -15.15 13.46 20.14
N PHE A 143 -15.23 12.16 19.87
CA PHE A 143 -16.02 11.21 20.66
C PHE A 143 -15.47 11.07 22.08
N GLY A 144 -14.16 11.26 22.26
CA GLY A 144 -13.46 11.21 23.55
C GLY A 144 -12.76 9.87 23.83
N SER A 145 -12.56 9.03 22.81
CA SER A 145 -11.88 7.74 22.96
C SER A 145 -10.42 7.84 22.51
N VAL A 146 -9.52 7.16 23.21
CA VAL A 146 -8.13 6.93 22.74
C VAL A 146 -7.96 5.60 22.01
N ASN A 147 -9.02 4.78 21.95
CA ASN A 147 -8.98 3.44 21.35
C ASN A 147 -9.15 3.50 19.84
N TYR A 148 -8.14 4.06 19.17
CA TYR A 148 -8.02 4.13 17.72
C TYR A 148 -6.97 3.14 17.21
N SER A 149 -7.35 2.30 16.23
CA SER A 149 -6.43 1.34 15.61
C SER A 149 -6.60 1.28 14.10
N THR A 150 -5.54 0.87 13.41
CA THR A 150 -5.56 0.65 11.96
C THR A 150 -4.83 -0.64 11.61
N ASP A 151 -5.01 -1.17 10.40
CA ASP A 151 -4.24 -2.31 9.89
C ASP A 151 -2.72 -2.07 9.83
N ASP A 152 -2.27 -0.81 9.88
CA ASP A 152 -0.85 -0.45 9.79
C ASP A 152 0.00 -1.05 10.93
N CYS A 153 -0.60 -1.36 12.10
CA CYS A 153 0.12 -1.98 13.22
C CYS A 153 0.69 -3.36 12.87
N THR A 154 0.08 -4.05 11.90
CA THR A 154 0.53 -5.34 11.37
C THR A 154 1.24 -5.24 10.02
N CYS A 155 1.41 -4.01 9.50
CA CYS A 155 1.97 -3.76 8.19
C CYS A 155 3.19 -2.82 8.30
N TYR A 156 3.03 -1.55 7.92
CA TYR A 156 4.13 -0.61 7.71
C TYR A 156 4.64 0.07 8.98
N ARG A 157 3.87 0.05 10.09
CA ARG A 157 4.17 0.85 11.28
C ARG A 157 5.49 0.47 11.96
N ALA A 158 5.83 -0.83 12.02
CA ALA A 158 7.07 -1.28 12.63
C ALA A 158 8.31 -0.71 11.93
N MET A 159 8.29 -0.66 10.60
CA MET A 159 9.38 -0.08 9.80
C MET A 159 9.49 1.44 10.00
N VAL A 160 8.34 2.15 10.06
CA VAL A 160 8.34 3.60 10.35
C VAL A 160 8.95 3.88 11.72
N LEU A 161 8.54 3.14 12.75
CA LEU A 161 9.09 3.29 14.10
C LEU A 161 10.59 3.00 14.14
N ALA A 162 11.06 1.94 13.47
CA ALA A 162 12.48 1.64 13.39
C ALA A 162 13.28 2.78 12.73
N ASN A 163 12.76 3.38 11.66
CA ASN A 163 13.38 4.52 11.00
C ASN A 163 13.33 5.81 11.85
N GLU A 164 12.24 6.06 12.56
CA GLU A 164 12.11 7.20 13.48
C GLU A 164 13.06 7.06 14.67
N CYS A 165 13.20 5.86 15.25
CA CYS A 165 14.13 5.62 16.35
C CYS A 165 15.60 5.70 15.90
N THR A 166 15.92 5.27 14.68
CA THR A 166 17.32 5.19 14.20
C THR A 166 17.77 6.47 13.48
N MET A 167 16.88 7.11 12.73
CA MET A 167 17.20 8.21 11.81
C MET A 167 16.28 9.43 11.97
N CYS A 168 15.39 9.45 12.96
CA CYS A 168 14.43 10.54 13.23
C CYS A 168 13.44 10.86 12.09
N ARG A 169 13.36 10.03 11.05
CA ARG A 169 12.40 10.18 9.94
C ARG A 169 12.27 8.90 9.14
N ALA A 170 11.13 8.71 8.48
CA ALA A 170 10.98 7.67 7.46
C ALA A 170 11.96 7.91 6.29
N GLN A 171 12.45 6.82 5.70
CA GLN A 171 13.38 6.83 4.57
C GLN A 171 12.96 5.84 3.49
N GLY A 172 13.47 6.06 2.27
CA GLY A 172 13.37 5.14 1.15
C GLY A 172 14.70 5.05 0.41
N PRO A 173 14.96 3.97 -0.34
CA PRO A 173 16.19 3.80 -1.09
C PRO A 173 16.25 4.74 -2.30
N ASP A 174 17.43 5.27 -2.60
CA ASP A 174 17.70 5.98 -3.86
C ASP A 174 18.13 4.98 -4.95
N ILE A 175 17.14 4.31 -5.54
CA ILE A 175 17.38 3.29 -6.57
C ILE A 175 17.96 3.93 -7.83
N ALA A 176 17.74 5.22 -8.11
CA ALA A 176 18.26 5.88 -9.31
C ALA A 176 19.79 6.07 -9.28
N HIS A 177 20.38 6.29 -8.10
CA HIS A 177 21.81 6.59 -7.96
C HIS A 177 22.64 5.47 -7.31
N THR A 178 22.03 4.37 -6.87
CA THR A 178 22.79 3.26 -6.28
C THR A 178 23.53 2.41 -7.33
N ASN A 179 24.65 1.83 -6.92
CA ASN A 179 25.37 0.77 -7.66
C ASN A 179 25.02 -0.63 -7.15
N THR A 180 24.43 -0.75 -5.96
CA THR A 180 24.06 -2.03 -5.35
C THR A 180 22.74 -1.89 -4.61
N LEU A 181 21.79 -2.76 -4.95
CA LEU A 181 20.51 -2.86 -4.28
C LEU A 181 20.46 -4.13 -3.45
N MET A 182 20.27 -3.97 -2.14
CA MET A 182 19.90 -5.07 -1.26
C MET A 182 18.37 -5.07 -1.09
N ALA A 183 17.72 -6.05 -1.68
CA ALA A 183 16.27 -6.15 -1.74
C ALA A 183 15.78 -7.23 -0.76
N TRP A 184 15.31 -6.78 0.40
CA TRP A 184 14.81 -7.65 1.48
C TRP A 184 13.32 -7.96 1.30
N ALA A 185 12.96 -9.24 1.17
CA ALA A 185 11.58 -9.71 0.96
C ALA A 185 10.81 -8.93 -0.13
N TRP A 186 11.53 -8.49 -1.18
CA TRP A 186 10.98 -7.60 -2.18
C TRP A 186 10.19 -8.37 -3.25
N GLY A 187 8.88 -8.14 -3.27
CA GLY A 187 7.93 -8.76 -4.19
C GLY A 187 7.44 -7.82 -5.30
N GLY A 188 8.35 -7.11 -6.00
CA GLY A 188 8.01 -6.06 -6.98
C GLY A 188 6.88 -6.44 -7.94
N PHE A 189 6.94 -7.60 -8.59
CA PHE A 189 5.90 -8.05 -9.54
C PHE A 189 4.50 -8.26 -8.94
N TYR A 190 4.38 -8.38 -7.62
CA TYR A 190 3.11 -8.70 -6.94
C TYR A 190 2.52 -7.48 -6.22
N SER A 191 3.35 -6.80 -5.45
CA SER A 191 2.92 -5.80 -4.46
C SER A 191 3.49 -4.41 -4.70
N ASP A 192 4.49 -4.27 -5.58
CA ASP A 192 5.14 -2.98 -5.87
C ASP A 192 5.63 -2.92 -7.33
N HIS A 193 4.70 -3.03 -8.27
CA HIS A 193 5.01 -3.24 -9.68
C HIS A 193 5.78 -2.10 -10.35
N LEU A 194 5.71 -0.88 -9.83
CA LEU A 194 6.40 0.28 -10.42
C LEU A 194 7.90 0.25 -10.10
N SER A 195 8.28 -0.21 -8.91
CA SER A 195 9.70 -0.41 -8.54
C SER A 195 10.44 -1.36 -9.48
N VAL A 196 9.73 -2.24 -10.21
CA VAL A 196 10.35 -3.15 -11.18
C VAL A 196 11.07 -2.40 -12.28
N GLY A 197 10.53 -1.26 -12.75
CA GLY A 197 11.17 -0.44 -13.77
C GLY A 197 12.48 0.17 -13.27
N GLU A 198 12.49 0.72 -12.05
CA GLU A 198 13.69 1.29 -11.43
C GLU A 198 14.79 0.23 -11.24
N VAL A 199 14.41 -1.00 -10.90
CA VAL A 199 15.34 -2.14 -10.76
C VAL A 199 15.85 -2.62 -12.12
N GLU A 200 15.03 -2.58 -13.17
CA GLU A 200 15.46 -2.86 -14.55
C GLU A 200 16.49 -1.83 -15.02
N GLU A 201 16.28 -0.54 -14.73
CA GLU A 201 17.22 0.54 -15.04
C GLU A 201 18.54 0.39 -14.27
N LEU A 202 18.49 0.05 -12.97
CA LEU A 202 19.68 -0.28 -12.19
C LEU A 202 20.50 -1.41 -12.83
N LYS A 203 19.83 -2.48 -13.27
CA LYS A 203 20.50 -3.61 -13.90
C LYS A 203 21.06 -3.25 -15.28
N ALA A 204 20.35 -2.44 -16.05
CA ALA A 204 20.78 -1.97 -17.36
C ALA A 204 22.07 -1.14 -17.29
N ARG A 205 22.25 -0.33 -16.23
CA ARG A 205 23.49 0.42 -15.98
C ARG A 205 24.59 -0.38 -15.25
N GLY A 206 24.41 -1.69 -15.08
CA GLY A 206 25.43 -2.60 -14.53
C GLY A 206 25.45 -2.73 -13.00
N GLY A 207 24.43 -2.19 -12.30
CA GLY A 207 24.30 -2.32 -10.87
C GLY A 207 24.09 -3.77 -10.41
N LYS A 208 24.45 -4.05 -9.15
CA LYS A 208 24.33 -5.38 -8.53
C LYS A 208 23.11 -5.48 -7.63
N ILE A 209 22.46 -6.63 -7.66
CA ILE A 209 21.23 -6.86 -6.91
C ILE A 209 21.40 -8.09 -6.02
N VAL A 210 21.35 -7.88 -4.71
CA VAL A 210 21.28 -8.94 -3.70
C VAL A 210 19.83 -9.08 -3.28
N VAL A 211 19.23 -10.25 -3.49
CA VAL A 211 17.86 -10.52 -3.04
C VAL A 211 17.90 -11.45 -1.84
N ILE A 212 17.25 -11.04 -0.75
CA ILE A 212 17.15 -11.80 0.49
C ILE A 212 15.68 -12.19 0.65
N ASP A 213 15.36 -13.48 0.51
CA ASP A 213 13.97 -13.94 0.62
C ASP A 213 13.92 -15.42 1.03
N SER A 214 12.95 -15.74 1.88
CA SER A 214 12.57 -17.11 2.22
C SER A 214 11.86 -17.83 1.08
N ARG A 215 11.48 -17.12 0.01
CA ARG A 215 10.77 -17.64 -1.17
C ARG A 215 11.57 -17.37 -2.43
N ILE A 216 11.54 -18.34 -3.35
CA ILE A 216 11.97 -18.11 -4.73
C ILE A 216 10.82 -17.39 -5.46
N THR A 217 11.05 -16.14 -5.85
CA THR A 217 10.04 -15.27 -6.49
C THR A 217 10.46 -14.92 -7.91
N ARG A 218 9.53 -14.40 -8.72
CA ARG A 218 9.89 -13.85 -10.04
C ARG A 218 10.92 -12.72 -9.95
N ALA A 219 10.88 -11.94 -8.87
CA ALA A 219 11.86 -10.90 -8.62
C ALA A 219 13.24 -11.49 -8.36
N SER A 220 13.36 -12.49 -7.48
CA SER A 220 14.66 -13.13 -7.21
C SER A 220 15.22 -13.85 -8.44
N GLN A 221 14.41 -14.61 -9.17
CA GLN A 221 14.84 -15.33 -10.36
C GLN A 221 15.31 -14.41 -11.49
N ARG A 222 14.68 -13.24 -11.66
CA ARG A 222 14.98 -12.33 -12.77
C ARG A 222 16.12 -11.36 -12.44
N PHE A 223 16.16 -10.88 -11.21
CA PHE A 223 17.00 -9.73 -10.87
C PHE A 223 18.23 -10.08 -10.05
N ALA A 224 18.19 -11.10 -9.19
CA ALA A 224 19.29 -11.38 -8.26
C ALA A 224 20.60 -11.73 -8.98
N ASP A 225 21.68 -11.03 -8.66
CA ASP A 225 23.05 -11.49 -8.87
C ASP A 225 23.46 -12.43 -7.74
N VAL A 226 23.00 -12.13 -6.52
CA VAL A 226 23.15 -12.99 -5.33
C VAL A 226 21.77 -13.21 -4.72
N PHE A 227 21.39 -14.47 -4.53
CA PHE A 227 20.15 -14.82 -3.85
C PHE A 227 20.47 -15.50 -2.51
N LEU A 228 20.11 -14.84 -1.41
CA LEU A 228 20.26 -15.37 -0.06
C LEU A 228 18.93 -15.98 0.38
N HIS A 229 18.86 -17.31 0.28
CA HIS A 229 17.66 -18.06 0.63
C HIS A 229 17.63 -18.38 2.13
N ILE A 230 17.08 -17.45 2.91
CA ILE A 230 17.07 -17.54 4.37
C ILE A 230 15.92 -18.40 4.91
N ARG A 231 16.07 -18.87 6.15
CA ARG A 231 14.96 -19.47 6.90
C ARG A 231 14.02 -18.35 7.37
N PRO A 232 12.69 -18.51 7.31
CA PRO A 232 11.76 -17.51 7.82
C PRO A 232 12.08 -17.13 9.28
N GLY A 233 12.18 -15.82 9.55
CA GLY A 233 12.44 -15.28 10.89
C GLY A 233 13.92 -15.19 11.28
N THR A 234 14.86 -15.53 10.39
CA THR A 234 16.31 -15.40 10.66
C THR A 234 16.91 -14.11 10.09
N ASP A 235 16.07 -13.13 9.78
CA ASP A 235 16.46 -11.92 9.07
C ASP A 235 17.46 -11.08 9.88
N GLY A 236 17.17 -10.88 11.17
CA GLY A 236 18.05 -10.15 12.08
C GLY A 236 19.42 -10.81 12.28
N ALA A 237 19.46 -12.15 12.34
CA ALA A 237 20.72 -12.89 12.46
C ALA A 237 21.60 -12.71 11.21
N LEU A 238 21.00 -12.71 10.02
CA LEU A 238 21.73 -12.43 8.78
C LEU A 238 22.27 -10.99 8.77
N ALA A 239 21.44 -10.01 9.15
CA ALA A 239 21.86 -8.60 9.19
C ALA A 239 23.03 -8.36 10.16
N LEU A 240 22.97 -8.95 11.36
CA LEU A 240 24.06 -8.90 12.34
C LEU A 240 25.32 -9.61 11.84
N GLY A 241 25.17 -10.79 11.22
CA GLY A 241 26.30 -11.50 10.62
C GLY A 241 26.99 -10.70 9.50
N MET A 242 26.22 -10.03 8.65
CA MET A 242 26.77 -9.12 7.62
C MET A 242 27.53 -7.95 8.25
N ALA A 243 26.94 -7.32 9.28
CA ALA A 243 27.58 -6.20 9.98
C ALA A 243 28.89 -6.63 10.65
N LYS A 244 28.91 -7.79 11.31
CA LYS A 244 30.12 -8.37 11.89
C LYS A 244 31.23 -8.53 10.85
N ILE A 245 30.92 -9.10 9.69
CA ILE A 245 31.90 -9.26 8.60
C ILE A 245 32.43 -7.90 8.14
N ILE A 246 31.56 -6.89 7.98
CA ILE A 246 31.96 -5.53 7.59
C ILE A 246 32.94 -4.93 8.61
N LEU A 247 32.68 -5.10 9.90
CA LEU A 247 33.53 -4.58 10.99
C LEU A 247 34.86 -5.33 11.07
N ASP A 248 34.82 -6.66 11.08
CA ASP A 248 36.02 -7.51 11.18
C ASP A 248 37.00 -7.27 10.00
N ASN A 249 36.48 -6.89 8.83
CA ASN A 249 37.28 -6.58 7.64
C ASN A 249 37.65 -5.09 7.51
N GLY A 250 37.19 -4.22 8.42
CA GLY A 250 37.45 -2.78 8.37
C GLY A 250 36.82 -2.07 7.17
N TRP A 251 35.70 -2.57 6.64
CA TRP A 251 35.00 -1.99 5.48
C TRP A 251 34.01 -0.87 5.85
N ALA A 252 33.77 -0.65 7.14
CA ALA A 252 32.86 0.38 7.61
C ALA A 252 33.40 1.80 7.34
N ASP A 253 32.51 2.72 6.97
CA ASP A 253 32.83 4.15 6.90
C ASP A 253 32.90 4.73 8.31
N MET A 254 34.10 4.67 8.89
CA MET A 254 34.35 5.14 10.24
C MET A 254 34.24 6.66 10.38
N ASP A 255 34.43 7.42 9.31
CA ASP A 255 34.29 8.88 9.36
C ASP A 255 32.82 9.29 9.45
N PHE A 256 31.94 8.58 8.73
CA PHE A 256 30.50 8.76 8.88
C PHE A 256 30.04 8.37 10.29
N ILE A 257 30.44 7.19 10.77
CA ILE A 257 30.07 6.66 12.09
C ILE A 257 30.44 7.66 13.19
N ARG A 258 31.70 8.11 13.25
CA ARG A 258 32.16 9.05 14.29
C ARG A 258 31.41 10.39 14.30
N ARG A 259 30.88 10.83 13.15
CA ARG A 259 30.25 12.16 13.00
C ARG A 259 28.74 12.14 13.16
N TYR A 260 28.09 11.04 12.77
CA TYR A 260 26.64 11.03 12.53
C TYR A 260 25.90 9.89 13.22
N THR A 261 26.57 9.03 14.00
CA THR A 261 25.92 7.95 14.76
C THR A 261 26.14 8.08 16.26
N TYR A 262 25.35 7.34 17.03
CA TYR A 262 25.44 7.24 18.48
C TYR A 262 25.33 5.75 18.87
N GLY A 263 26.11 5.32 19.87
CA GLY A 263 26.08 3.95 20.39
C GLY A 263 26.82 2.92 19.52
N PHE A 264 27.83 3.33 18.76
CA PHE A 264 28.58 2.43 17.87
C PHE A 264 29.43 1.44 18.67
N GLU A 265 30.05 1.88 19.75
CA GLU A 265 30.92 1.06 20.60
C GLU A 265 30.15 -0.10 21.22
N GLU A 266 28.94 0.16 21.73
CA GLU A 266 28.04 -0.88 22.24
C GLU A 266 27.56 -1.82 21.13
N TYR A 267 27.28 -1.29 19.94
CA TYR A 267 26.90 -2.09 18.78
C TYR A 267 28.04 -3.01 18.32
N ALA A 268 29.28 -2.51 18.27
CA ALA A 268 30.45 -3.27 17.86
C ALA A 268 30.85 -4.34 18.89
N ALA A 269 30.52 -4.13 20.17
CA ALA A 269 30.75 -5.09 21.25
C ALA A 269 29.62 -6.13 21.41
N TYR A 270 28.55 -6.03 20.62
CA TYR A 270 27.40 -6.92 20.70
C TYR A 270 27.74 -8.28 20.03
N ASP A 271 27.95 -9.31 20.85
CA ASP A 271 28.14 -10.71 20.45
C ASP A 271 26.82 -11.42 20.09
#